data_AF-A0A094PM02-F1
#
_entry.id   AF-A0A094PM02-F1
#
_cell.length_a   1.000
_cell.length_b   1.000
_cell.length_c   1.000
_cell.angle_alpha   90.00
_cell.angle_beta   90.00
_cell.angle_gamma   90.00
#
_symmetry.space_group_name_H-M   'P 1'
#
loop_
_entity.id
_entity.type
_entity.pdbx_description
1 polymer ?
#
loop_
_entity_poly.entity_id
_entity_poly.type
_entity_poly.pdbx_seq_one_letter_code
_entity_poly.pdbx_strand_id
1 'polypeptide(L)'
;MDTELPEPIHGLPDITDVAVGVEEKLHTMIDSFELPGARLYGVNCASRPTSEPNMCLLAQHPDVYELLDAPSSALARMFDAAAVVTTGWAAPLRPDGTIEGAPSEHALRRRVRLVVVVADNGVASALRFADEPDEVVTDPGSATGSLAEAITRFWFDPPITLAANS
;
A
#
# COMPACT_ATOMS: atom_id res chain seq x y z
N MET A 1 22.75 20.27 -35.36
CA MET A 1 23.10 20.33 -33.93
C MET A 1 21.77 20.14 -33.22
N ASP A 2 21.39 18.88 -33.06
CA ASP A 2 20.12 18.53 -32.41
C ASP A 2 20.23 18.95 -30.95
N THR A 3 19.49 19.98 -30.59
CA THR A 3 19.24 20.34 -29.22
C THR A 3 18.47 19.19 -28.59
N GLU A 4 19.16 18.36 -27.81
CA GLU A 4 18.53 17.48 -26.82
C GLU A 4 17.63 18.35 -25.96
N LEU A 5 16.32 18.26 -26.21
CA LEU A 5 15.31 18.74 -25.29
C LEU A 5 15.54 17.99 -23.97
N PRO A 6 15.55 18.66 -22.81
CA PRO A 6 15.65 17.97 -21.54
C PRO A 6 14.52 16.94 -21.50
N GLU A 7 14.86 15.67 -21.24
CA GLU A 7 13.85 14.63 -21.04
C GLU A 7 12.82 15.13 -20.02
N PRO A 8 11.52 14.92 -20.26
CA PRO A 8 10.51 15.34 -19.32
C PRO A 8 10.87 14.77 -17.94
N ILE A 9 10.91 15.66 -16.95
CA ILE A 9 11.04 15.30 -15.54
C ILE A 9 9.97 14.24 -15.32
N HIS A 10 10.37 12.98 -15.15
CA HIS A 10 9.43 11.88 -15.11
C HIS A 10 8.53 12.11 -13.89
N GLY A 11 7.29 12.52 -14.15
CA GLY A 11 6.29 12.64 -13.11
C GLY A 11 6.14 11.29 -12.41
N LEU A 12 5.81 11.32 -11.12
CA LEU A 12 5.46 10.10 -10.42
C LEU A 12 4.34 9.39 -11.21
N PRO A 13 4.46 8.07 -11.43
CA PRO A 13 3.42 7.31 -12.12
C PRO A 13 2.08 7.39 -11.37
N ASP A 14 0.99 7.01 -12.05
CA ASP A 14 -0.32 6.90 -11.41
C ASP A 14 -0.23 5.97 -10.20
N ILE A 15 -0.71 6.44 -9.05
CA ILE A 15 -0.55 5.72 -7.80
C ILE A 15 -1.35 4.41 -7.77
N THR A 16 -2.43 4.33 -8.54
CA THR A 16 -3.20 3.09 -8.73
C THR A 16 -2.35 2.06 -9.47
N ASP A 17 -1.65 2.48 -10.53
CA ASP A 17 -0.73 1.60 -11.27
C ASP A 17 0.43 1.13 -10.38
N VAL A 18 0.94 2.00 -9.49
CA VAL A 18 1.94 1.61 -8.49
C VAL A 18 1.37 0.57 -7.53
N ALA A 19 0.14 0.76 -7.02
CA ALA A 19 -0.50 -0.19 -6.13
C ALA A 19 -0.66 -1.57 -6.78
N VAL A 20 -1.09 -1.62 -8.04
CA VAL A 20 -1.19 -2.86 -8.83
C VAL A 20 0.18 -3.50 -8.97
N GLY A 21 1.18 -2.77 -9.45
CA GLY A 21 2.51 -3.34 -9.68
C GLY A 21 3.21 -3.82 -8.41
N VAL A 22 2.99 -3.14 -7.28
CA VAL A 22 3.44 -3.60 -5.95
C VAL A 22 2.75 -4.91 -5.58
N GLU A 23 1.44 -5.01 -5.77
CA GLU A 23 0.67 -6.22 -5.46
C GLU A 23 1.13 -7.40 -6.34
N GLU A 24 1.25 -7.19 -7.65
CA GLU A 24 1.75 -8.20 -8.59
C GLU A 24 3.16 -8.67 -8.22
N LYS A 25 4.05 -7.72 -7.90
CA LYS A 25 5.41 -8.03 -7.47
C LYS A 25 5.41 -8.86 -6.18
N LEU A 26 4.60 -8.47 -5.20
CA LEU A 26 4.43 -9.24 -3.96
C LEU A 26 3.85 -10.62 -4.21
N HIS A 27 2.94 -10.79 -5.18
CA HIS A 27 2.41 -12.10 -5.51
C HIS A 27 3.50 -13.06 -5.98
N THR A 28 4.45 -12.58 -6.79
CA THR A 28 5.59 -13.40 -7.24
C THR A 28 6.59 -13.72 -6.11
N MET A 29 6.71 -12.85 -5.11
CA MET A 29 7.70 -12.99 -4.01
C MET A 29 7.12 -13.73 -2.80
N ILE A 30 5.81 -13.57 -2.58
CA ILE A 30 5.07 -14.02 -1.41
C ILE A 30 3.79 -14.66 -1.92
N ASP A 31 3.88 -15.96 -2.19
CA ASP A 31 2.72 -16.79 -2.52
C ASP A 31 1.96 -17.19 -1.25
N SER A 32 1.51 -16.17 -0.50
CA SER A 32 0.74 -16.35 0.74
C SER A 32 -0.24 -15.20 0.96
N PHE A 33 -1.42 -15.57 1.44
CA PHE A 33 -2.47 -14.69 1.94
C PHE A 33 -2.57 -14.74 3.46
N GLU A 34 -1.52 -15.22 4.13
CA GLU A 34 -1.37 -15.22 5.58
C GLU A 34 0.02 -14.70 5.95
N LEU A 35 0.05 -13.45 6.41
CA LEU A 35 1.24 -12.81 6.96
C LEU A 35 1.18 -12.83 8.49
N PRO A 36 2.33 -12.97 9.18
CA PRO A 36 2.39 -12.91 10.64
C PRO A 36 2.09 -11.51 11.21
N GLY A 37 2.02 -10.49 10.34
CA GLY A 37 1.73 -9.11 10.69
C GLY A 37 1.72 -8.22 9.46
N ALA A 38 1.40 -6.94 9.67
CA ALA A 38 1.53 -5.90 8.66
C ALA A 38 3.01 -5.71 8.29
N ARG A 39 3.26 -5.39 7.02
CA ARG A 39 4.58 -5.07 6.49
C ARG A 39 4.58 -3.70 5.84
N LEU A 40 5.64 -2.94 6.08
CA LEU A 40 5.89 -1.65 5.46
C LEU A 40 7.04 -1.80 4.48
N TYR A 41 6.80 -1.40 3.23
CA TYR A 41 7.79 -1.37 2.17
C TYR A 41 8.06 0.06 1.72
N GLY A 42 9.31 0.37 1.42
CA GLY A 42 9.68 1.50 0.58
C GLY A 42 9.65 1.09 -0.89
N VAL A 43 9.12 1.94 -1.75
CA VAL A 43 8.88 1.64 -3.16
C VAL A 43 9.52 2.73 -4.02
N ASN A 44 10.40 2.33 -4.94
CA ASN A 44 10.98 3.22 -5.95
C ASN A 44 10.42 2.89 -7.34
N CYS A 45 9.84 3.90 -7.96
CA CYS A 45 9.18 3.85 -9.26
C CYS A 45 9.83 4.78 -10.30
N ALA A 46 10.67 5.72 -9.87
CA ALA A 46 11.37 6.62 -10.78
C ALA A 46 12.18 5.82 -11.83
N SER A 47 11.95 6.14 -13.11
CA SER A 47 12.62 5.53 -14.27
C SER A 47 12.36 4.02 -14.45
N ARG A 48 11.32 3.46 -13.84
CA ARG A 48 10.91 2.05 -14.00
C ARG A 48 9.44 1.95 -14.42
N PRO A 49 9.05 0.92 -15.17
CA PRO A 49 7.63 0.62 -15.36
C PRO A 49 7.00 0.29 -14.01
N THR A 50 5.75 0.71 -13.81
CA THR A 50 4.99 0.45 -12.58
C THR A 50 4.84 -1.03 -12.28
N SER A 51 4.85 -1.90 -13.30
CA SER A 51 4.80 -3.36 -13.19
C SER A 51 6.06 -4.00 -12.59
N GLU A 52 7.18 -3.28 -12.49
CA GLU A 52 8.42 -3.79 -11.91
C GLU A 52 9.02 -2.82 -10.88
N PRO A 53 8.26 -2.49 -9.80
CA PRO A 53 8.75 -1.58 -8.79
C PRO A 53 9.91 -2.21 -8.02
N ASN A 54 10.88 -1.38 -7.62
CA ASN A 54 11.88 -1.82 -6.65
C ASN A 54 11.29 -1.65 -5.25
N MET A 55 11.24 -2.75 -4.49
CA MET A 55 10.65 -2.78 -3.17
C MET A 55 11.69 -3.17 -2.12
N CYS A 56 11.70 -2.46 -1.00
CA CYS A 56 12.52 -2.75 0.16
C CYS A 56 11.63 -2.94 1.39
N LEU A 57 11.71 -4.09 2.08
CA LEU A 57 11.02 -4.28 3.36
C LEU A 57 11.70 -3.42 4.44
N LEU A 58 10.96 -2.48 5.01
CA LEU A 58 11.48 -1.56 6.02
C LEU A 58 11.18 -2.03 7.45
N ALA A 59 9.94 -2.50 7.67
CA ALA A 59 9.48 -2.91 8.98
C ALA A 59 8.32 -3.92 8.90
N GLN A 60 8.09 -4.63 10.00
CA GLN A 60 6.94 -5.50 10.17
C GLN A 60 6.45 -5.43 11.62
N HIS A 61 5.13 -5.49 11.82
CA HIS A 61 4.53 -5.53 13.15
C HIS A 61 3.15 -6.20 13.10
N PRO A 62 2.72 -6.96 14.13
CA PRO A 62 1.38 -7.58 14.15
C PRO A 62 0.23 -6.57 14.08
N ASP A 63 0.42 -5.40 14.70
CA ASP A 63 -0.50 -4.27 14.63
C ASP A 63 -0.01 -3.22 13.64
N VAL A 64 -0.85 -2.88 12.66
CA VAL A 64 -0.53 -1.90 11.60
C VAL A 64 -0.45 -0.47 12.12
N TYR A 65 -1.17 -0.11 13.19
CA TYR A 65 -1.10 1.24 13.74
C TYR A 65 0.21 1.47 14.47
N GLU A 66 0.63 0.49 15.29
CA GLU A 66 1.96 0.50 15.91
C GLU A 66 3.09 0.45 14.86
N LEU A 67 2.88 -0.24 13.73
CA LEU A 67 3.83 -0.22 12.61
C LEU A 67 4.01 1.20 12.07
N LEU A 68 2.92 1.93 11.86
CA LEU A 68 2.94 3.27 11.28
C LEU A 68 3.46 4.32 12.26
N ASP A 69 3.16 4.19 13.55
CA ASP A 69 3.60 5.11 14.59
C ASP A 69 5.08 4.92 14.99
N ALA A 70 5.70 3.79 14.63
CA ALA A 70 7.10 3.52 14.93
C ALA A 70 8.05 4.54 14.28
N PRO A 71 8.98 5.17 15.01
CA PRO A 71 9.92 6.14 14.45
C PRO A 71 10.77 5.61 13.28
N SER A 72 11.10 4.31 13.28
CA SER A 72 11.83 3.66 12.19
C SER A 72 11.06 3.66 10.88
N SER A 73 9.73 3.69 10.93
CA SER A 73 8.86 3.68 9.74
C SER A 73 8.93 4.99 8.95
N ALA A 74 9.40 6.08 9.58
CA ALA A 74 9.63 7.34 8.90
C ALA A 74 10.64 7.23 7.73
N LEU A 75 11.50 6.20 7.72
CA LEU A 75 12.40 5.89 6.61
C LEU A 75 11.66 5.67 5.28
N ALA A 76 10.39 5.29 5.30
CA ALA A 76 9.62 5.09 4.08
C ALA A 76 9.45 6.38 3.24
N ARG A 77 9.50 7.56 3.88
CA ARG A 77 9.48 8.86 3.19
C ARG A 77 10.76 9.17 2.40
N MET A 78 11.78 8.33 2.48
CA MET A 78 12.99 8.45 1.65
C MET A 78 12.82 7.80 0.26
N PHE A 79 11.68 7.14 0.02
CA PHE A 79 11.34 6.46 -1.23
C PHE A 79 10.30 7.26 -2.01
N ASP A 80 10.09 6.91 -3.28
CA ASP A 80 9.06 7.54 -4.13
C ASP A 80 7.64 7.29 -3.58
N ALA A 81 7.42 6.14 -2.93
CA ALA A 81 6.18 5.77 -2.27
C ALA A 81 6.42 4.80 -1.09
N ALA A 82 5.44 4.69 -0.20
CA ALA A 82 5.35 3.61 0.78
C ALA A 82 4.21 2.65 0.44
N ALA A 83 4.41 1.36 0.71
CA ALA A 83 3.35 0.35 0.64
C ALA A 83 3.15 -0.35 1.98
N VAL A 84 1.92 -0.33 2.46
CA VAL A 84 1.47 -1.10 3.63
C VAL A 84 0.76 -2.35 3.15
N VAL A 85 1.26 -3.50 3.56
CA VAL A 85 0.74 -4.81 3.14
C VAL A 85 0.17 -5.52 4.36
N THR A 86 -1.10 -5.91 4.26
CA THR A 86 -1.78 -6.69 5.29
C THR A 86 -2.49 -7.89 4.66
N THR A 87 -2.75 -8.90 5.48
CA THR A 87 -3.62 -10.02 5.11
C THR A 87 -4.75 -10.14 6.10
N GLY A 88 -5.94 -10.48 5.62
CA GLY A 88 -7.12 -10.50 6.46
C GLY A 88 -8.26 -11.29 5.85
N TRP A 89 -9.46 -10.93 6.28
CA TRP A 89 -10.71 -11.45 5.75
C TRP A 89 -11.55 -10.28 5.26
N ALA A 90 -12.08 -10.38 4.04
CA ALA A 90 -13.08 -9.45 3.54
C ALA A 90 -14.44 -10.15 3.52
N ALA A 91 -15.49 -9.45 3.96
CA ALA A 91 -16.85 -9.87 3.68
C ALA A 91 -17.09 -9.74 2.16
N PRO A 92 -17.92 -10.62 1.57
CA PRO A 92 -18.25 -10.52 0.17
C PRO A 92 -18.95 -9.17 -0.11
N LEU A 93 -18.63 -8.60 -1.26
CA LEU A 93 -19.35 -7.46 -1.79
C LEU A 93 -20.70 -7.95 -2.34
N ARG A 94 -21.76 -7.22 -2.03
CA ARG A 94 -23.05 -7.39 -2.70
C ARG A 94 -22.93 -7.02 -4.18
N PRO A 95 -23.90 -7.44 -5.03
CA PRO A 95 -23.94 -7.05 -6.44
C PRO A 95 -23.98 -5.52 -6.68
N ASP A 96 -24.37 -4.75 -5.67
CA ASP A 96 -24.39 -3.28 -5.70
C ASP A 96 -23.09 -2.64 -5.17
N GLY A 97 -22.08 -3.45 -4.85
CA GLY A 97 -20.79 -3.01 -4.32
C GLY A 97 -20.76 -2.73 -2.81
N THR A 98 -21.87 -2.95 -2.09
CA THR A 98 -21.90 -2.74 -0.63
C THR A 98 -21.37 -3.94 0.14
N ILE A 99 -20.75 -3.69 1.30
CA ILE A 99 -20.24 -4.77 2.18
C ILE A 99 -21.40 -5.38 2.95
N GLU A 100 -21.52 -6.71 2.93
CA GLU A 100 -22.50 -7.44 3.73
C GLU A 100 -21.94 -7.76 5.13
N GLY A 101 -22.23 -6.89 6.10
CA GLY A 101 -21.88 -7.11 7.52
C GLY A 101 -20.37 -7.10 7.80
N ALA A 102 -19.99 -7.48 9.03
CA ALA A 102 -18.59 -7.57 9.40
C ALA A 102 -17.96 -8.86 8.85
N PRO A 103 -16.71 -8.84 8.33
CA PRO A 103 -16.03 -10.04 7.86
C PRO A 103 -15.95 -11.16 8.89
N SER A 104 -15.84 -10.83 10.18
CA SER A 104 -15.80 -11.81 11.28
C SER A 104 -17.09 -12.62 11.44
N GLU A 105 -18.21 -12.09 10.97
CA GLU A 105 -19.54 -12.69 11.12
C GLU A 105 -20.02 -13.37 9.82
N HIS A 106 -19.29 -13.17 8.72
CA HIS A 106 -19.70 -13.64 7.41
C HIS A 106 -19.13 -15.02 7.10
N ALA A 107 -20.00 -16.01 6.84
CA ALA A 107 -19.59 -17.38 6.48
C ALA A 107 -18.87 -17.46 5.13
N LEU A 108 -19.23 -16.57 4.20
CA LEU A 108 -18.62 -16.45 2.86
C LEU A 108 -17.45 -15.46 2.82
N ARG A 109 -16.86 -15.11 3.96
CA ARG A 109 -15.67 -14.25 3.99
C ARG A 109 -14.55 -14.88 3.15
N ARG A 110 -13.82 -14.03 2.44
CA ARG A 110 -12.73 -14.45 1.56
C ARG A 110 -11.40 -14.00 2.16
N ARG A 111 -10.36 -14.85 2.06
CA ARG A 111 -9.00 -14.45 2.44
C ARG A 111 -8.48 -13.43 1.44
N VAL A 112 -7.89 -12.36 1.94
CA VAL A 112 -7.40 -11.25 1.12
C VAL A 112 -6.01 -10.82 1.51
N ARG A 113 -5.27 -10.31 0.53
CA ARG A 113 -4.10 -9.46 0.71
C ARG A 113 -4.49 -8.06 0.25
N LEU A 114 -4.31 -7.10 1.13
CA LEU A 114 -4.51 -5.68 0.84
C LEU A 114 -3.15 -4.99 0.80
N VAL A 115 -2.89 -4.31 -0.30
CA VAL A 115 -1.77 -3.38 -0.48
C VAL A 115 -2.35 -1.99 -0.53
N VAL A 116 -1.91 -1.11 0.37
CA VAL A 116 -2.21 0.32 0.31
C VAL A 116 -0.92 1.05 0.02
N VAL A 117 -0.90 1.83 -1.05
CA VAL A 117 0.23 2.66 -1.45
C VAL A 117 -0.08 4.12 -1.18
N VAL A 118 0.88 4.83 -0.61
CA VAL A 118 0.84 6.28 -0.42
C VAL A 118 2.10 6.92 -0.99
N ALA A 119 1.92 8.04 -1.65
CA ALA A 119 2.98 8.87 -2.23
C ALA A 119 2.53 10.33 -2.24
N ASP A 120 3.41 11.23 -2.68
CA ASP A 120 3.10 12.67 -2.71
C ASP A 120 1.91 13.04 -3.63
N ASN A 121 1.59 12.17 -4.60
CA ASN A 121 0.45 12.36 -5.50
C ASN A 121 -0.86 11.69 -5.03
N GLY A 122 -0.88 11.01 -3.87
CA GLY A 122 -2.12 10.52 -3.27
C GLY A 122 -2.00 9.21 -2.50
N VAL A 123 -3.13 8.49 -2.41
CA VAL A 123 -3.25 7.15 -1.82
C VAL A 123 -4.08 6.28 -2.77
N ALA A 124 -3.68 5.03 -2.97
CA ALA A 124 -4.50 4.03 -3.66
C ALA A 124 -4.30 2.65 -3.01
N SER A 125 -5.18 1.70 -3.33
CA SER A 125 -5.04 0.33 -2.86
C SER A 125 -5.33 -0.70 -3.95
N ALA A 126 -4.68 -1.85 -3.79
CA ALA A 126 -4.89 -3.05 -4.58
C ALA A 126 -5.18 -4.21 -3.64
N LEU A 127 -6.22 -4.98 -3.96
CA LEU A 127 -6.71 -6.09 -3.18
C LEU A 127 -6.74 -7.33 -4.07
N ARG A 128 -6.15 -8.42 -3.58
CA ARG A 128 -6.20 -9.74 -4.21
C ARG A 128 -6.86 -10.74 -3.27
N PHE A 129 -7.74 -11.57 -3.82
CA PHE A 129 -8.40 -12.65 -3.09
C PHE A 129 -7.65 -13.97 -3.26
N ALA A 130 -7.58 -14.77 -2.19
CA ALA A 130 -6.88 -16.05 -2.23
C ALA A 130 -7.57 -17.11 -3.10
N ASP A 131 -8.89 -17.03 -3.24
CA ASP A 131 -9.71 -17.92 -4.06
C ASP A 131 -9.86 -17.44 -5.52
N GLU A 132 -9.37 -16.25 -5.83
CA GLU A 132 -9.34 -15.66 -7.18
C GLU A 132 -8.02 -14.92 -7.40
N PRO A 133 -6.89 -15.64 -7.34
CA PRO A 133 -5.56 -15.04 -7.27
C PRO A 133 -5.10 -14.46 -8.60
N ASP A 134 -5.86 -14.58 -9.68
CA ASP A 134 -5.53 -13.97 -10.99
C ASP A 134 -6.10 -12.54 -11.13
N GLU A 135 -7.05 -12.15 -10.28
CA GLU A 135 -7.70 -10.84 -10.33
C GLU A 135 -7.16 -9.88 -9.25
N VAL A 136 -6.99 -8.61 -9.61
CA VAL A 136 -6.69 -7.50 -8.68
C VAL A 136 -7.84 -6.50 -8.72
N VAL A 137 -8.42 -6.25 -7.56
CA VAL A 137 -9.41 -5.20 -7.36
C VAL A 137 -8.70 -3.94 -6.88
N THR A 138 -8.92 -2.80 -7.51
CA THR A 138 -8.29 -1.53 -7.15
C THR A 138 -9.29 -0.54 -6.57
N ASP A 139 -8.80 0.33 -5.69
CA ASP A 139 -9.51 1.51 -5.20
C ASP A 139 -8.58 2.73 -5.33
N PRO A 140 -8.90 3.73 -6.17
CA PRO A 140 -8.07 4.90 -6.45
C PRO A 140 -8.13 5.96 -5.32
N GLY A 141 -8.21 5.52 -4.06
CA GLY A 141 -8.18 6.41 -2.89
C GLY A 141 -9.54 6.92 -2.42
N SER A 142 -10.63 6.25 -2.82
CA SER A 142 -11.98 6.55 -2.30
C SER A 142 -12.25 5.84 -0.96
N ALA A 143 -11.37 4.92 -0.55
CA ALA A 143 -11.45 4.21 0.72
C ALA A 143 -11.52 5.18 1.90
N THR A 144 -12.59 5.05 2.69
CA THR A 144 -12.77 5.77 3.96
C THR A 144 -12.58 4.79 5.12
N GLY A 145 -11.93 5.22 6.19
CA GLY A 145 -11.74 4.40 7.39
C GLY A 145 -10.43 4.67 8.13
N SER A 146 -10.31 4.09 9.32
CA SER A 146 -9.19 4.34 10.24
C SER A 146 -7.82 4.00 9.67
N LEU A 147 -7.71 2.96 8.85
CA LEU A 147 -6.44 2.60 8.20
C LEU A 147 -6.03 3.61 7.13
N ALA A 148 -6.98 4.06 6.30
CA ALA A 148 -6.72 5.08 5.28
C ALA A 148 -6.30 6.41 5.93
N GLU A 149 -6.95 6.80 7.03
CA GLU A 149 -6.56 7.97 7.82
C GLU A 149 -5.17 7.82 8.44
N ALA A 150 -4.86 6.65 9.01
CA ALA A 150 -3.56 6.38 9.62
C ALA A 150 -2.42 6.44 8.60
N ILE A 151 -2.61 5.88 7.40
CA ILE A 151 -1.63 5.92 6.31
C ILE A 151 -1.43 7.35 5.80
N THR A 152 -2.53 8.11 5.67
CA THR A 152 -2.47 9.52 5.27
C THR A 152 -1.65 10.33 6.28
N ARG A 153 -1.95 10.22 7.59
CA ARG A 153 -1.16 10.87 8.64
C ARG A 153 0.28 10.40 8.63
N PHE A 154 0.49 9.09 8.51
CA PHE A 154 1.80 8.49 8.44
C PHE A 154 2.66 9.05 7.31
N TRP A 155 2.10 9.54 6.19
CA TRP A 155 2.89 10.11 5.09
C TRP A 155 2.97 11.63 5.15
N PHE A 156 1.84 12.30 5.36
CA PHE A 156 1.73 13.75 5.19
C PHE A 156 1.93 14.56 6.48
N ASP A 157 1.79 13.95 7.66
CA ASP A 157 2.06 14.68 8.90
C ASP A 157 3.56 14.89 9.08
N PRO A 158 4.00 16.04 9.63
CA PRO A 158 5.39 16.25 9.95
C PRO A 158 5.85 15.23 10.99
N PRO A 159 7.08 14.68 10.88
CA PRO A 159 7.60 13.76 11.87
C PRO A 159 7.60 14.40 13.27
N ILE A 160 7.09 13.68 14.27
CA ILE A 160 7.04 14.15 15.65
C ILE A 160 8.46 14.50 16.09
N THR A 161 8.70 15.81 16.27
CA THR A 161 9.97 16.28 16.81
C THR A 161 9.93 16.03 18.31
N LEU A 162 10.58 14.97 18.78
CA LEU A 162 10.84 14.83 20.22
C LEU A 162 11.70 16.03 20.62
N ALA A 163 11.17 16.89 21.50
CA ALA A 163 11.95 17.96 22.09
C ALA A 163 13.22 17.35 22.70
N ALA A 164 14.38 17.82 22.27
CA ALA A 164 15.63 17.49 22.92
C ALA A 164 15.50 17.93 24.38
N ASN A 165 15.41 16.97 25.30
CA ASN A 165 15.43 17.28 26.72
C ASN A 165 16.75 18.01 27.02
N SER A 166 16.62 19.27 27.44
CA SER A 166 17.67 20.21 27.81
C SER A 166 18.53 19.71 28.97
#